data_AF-A0A090QE10-F1
#
_entry.id   AF-A0A090QE10-F1
#
_cell.length_a   1.000
_cell.length_b   1.000
_cell.length_c   1.000
_cell.angle_alpha   90.00
_cell.angle_beta   90.00
_cell.angle_gamma   90.00
#
_symmetry.space_group_name_H-M   'P 1'
#
loop_
_entity.id
_entity.type
_entity.pdbx_description
1 polymer ?
#
loop_
_entity_poly.entity_id
_entity_poly.type
_entity_poly.pdbx_seq_one_letter_code
_entity_poly.pdbx_strand_id
1 'polypeptide(L)' 'MKREIITTGDGSKTIHMPEWNEQYHSKHGALQEALHVL' A
#
# COMPACT_ATOMS: atom_id res chain seq x y z
N MET A 1 14.25 6.10 -9.28
CA MET A 1 12.93 5.51 -9.01
C MET A 1 12.22 6.35 -7.97
N LYS A 2 11.09 6.97 -8.33
CA LYS A 2 10.29 7.77 -7.40
C LYS A 2 9.43 6.85 -6.53
N ARG A 3 9.34 7.13 -5.23
CA ARG A 3 8.54 6.36 -4.26
C ARG A 3 7.69 7.34 -3.48
N GLU A 4 6.40 7.05 -3.34
CA GLU A 4 5.44 7.90 -2.63
C GLU A 4 4.80 7.11 -1.50
N ILE A 5 4.66 7.72 -0.33
CA ILE A 5 3.93 7.11 0.79
C ILE A 5 2.48 7.58 0.69
N ILE A 6 1.55 6.64 0.55
CA ILE A 6 0.12 6.92 0.50
C ILE A 6 -0.59 6.27 1.69
N THR A 7 -1.68 6.87 2.12
CA THR A 7 -2.59 6.30 3.12
C THR A 7 -3.58 5.38 2.41
N THR A 8 -3.78 4.16 2.94
CA THR A 8 -4.74 3.19 2.40
C THR A 8 -6.12 3.37 3.05
N GLY A 9 -7.12 2.63 2.56
CA GLY A 9 -8.51 2.71 3.03
C GLY A 9 -8.72 2.36 4.50
N ASP A 10 -7.83 1.55 5.09
CA ASP A 10 -7.86 1.23 6.52
C ASP A 10 -7.03 2.21 7.39
N GLY A 11 -6.51 3.30 6.79
CA GLY A 11 -5.70 4.31 7.48
C GLY A 11 -4.22 3.94 7.65
N SER A 12 -3.81 2.72 7.26
CA SER A 12 -2.40 2.34 7.21
C SER A 12 -1.65 3.02 6.05
N LYS A 13 -0.34 2.80 5.95
CA LYS A 13 0.51 3.39 4.91
C LYS A 13 1.06 2.32 3.99
N THR A 14 1.18 2.64 2.71
CA THR A 14 1.86 1.80 1.71
C THR A 14 2.74 2.65 0.81
N ILE A 15 3.67 1.98 0.11
CA ILE A 15 4.57 2.61 -0.85
C ILE A 15 3.95 2.46 -2.24
N HIS A 16 3.71 3.58 -2.91
CA HIS A 16 3.30 3.66 -4.30
C HIS A 16 4.50 3.93 -5.21
N MET A 17 4.58 3.16 -6.29
CA MET A 17 5.55 3.29 -7.37
C MET A 17 4.82 3.82 -8.62
N PRO A 18 4.72 5.16 -8.79
CA PRO A 18 3.91 5.76 -9.85
C PRO A 18 4.38 5.39 -11.26
N GLU A 19 5.69 5.12 -11.44
CA GLU A 19 6.27 4.70 -12.71
C GLU A 19 5.71 3.35 -13.20
N TRP A 20 5.31 2.48 -12.28
CA TRP A 20 4.72 1.16 -12.58
C TRP A 20 3.21 1.13 -12.30
N ASN A 21 2.65 2.23 -11.78
CA ASN A 21 1.28 2.29 -11.27
C ASN A 21 0.98 1.16 -10.25
N GLU A 22 1.99 0.79 -9.48
CA GLU A 22 1.94 -0.32 -8.53
C GLU A 22 2.09 0.18 -7.09
N GLN A 23 1.72 -0.66 -6.14
CA GLN A 23 1.86 -0.40 -4.72
C GLN A 23 2.16 -1.69 -3.96
N TYR A 24 2.95 -1.59 -2.89
CA TYR A 24 3.45 -2.76 -2.15
C TYR A 24 2.36 -3.56 -1.42
N HIS A 25 1.30 -2.86 -1.01
CA HIS A 25 0.13 -3.45 -0.36
C HIS A 25 -1.11 -2.79 -0.93
N SER A 26 -2.24 -3.49 -0.86
CA SER A 26 -3.54 -3.02 -1.34
C SER A 26 -3.88 -1.62 -0.85
N LYS A 27 -4.47 -0.81 -1.74
CA LYS A 27 -4.99 0.53 -1.41
C LYS A 27 -6.22 0.46 -0.51
N HIS A 28 -6.86 -0.70 -0.45
CA HIS A 28 -8.05 -0.91 0.37
C HIS A 28 -7.69 -1.12 1.85
N GLY A 29 -6.50 -1.63 2.14
CA GLY A 29 -5.99 -1.73 3.50
C GLY A 29 -4.74 -2.59 3.60
N ALA A 30 -3.58 -1.97 3.85
CA ALA A 30 -2.32 -2.70 3.98
C ALA A 30 -2.24 -3.48 5.31
N LEU A 31 -2.83 -2.94 6.38
CA LEU A 31 -2.88 -3.62 7.67
C LEU A 31 -3.84 -4.82 7.61
N GLN A 32 -4.99 -4.63 6.97
CA GLN A 32 -5.93 -5.73 6.77
C GLN A 32 -5.28 -6.87 5.99
N GLU A 33 -4.58 -6.57 4.90
CA GLU A 33 -3.86 -7.58 4.11
C GLU A 33 -2.82 -8.34 4.96
N ALA A 34 -2.01 -7.62 5.74
CA ALA A 34 -0.99 -8.22 6.59
C ALA A 34 -1.57 -9.20 7.65
N LEU A 35 -2.78 -8.93 8.16
CA LEU A 35 -3.46 -9.81 9.12
C LEU A 35 -4.03 -11.08 8.49
N HIS A 36 -4.36 -11.08 7.19
CA HIS A 36 -4.89 -12.26 6.50
C HIS A 36 -3.79 -13.19 5.96
N VAL A 37 -2.53 -12.74 5.96
CA VAL A 37 -1.35 -13.47 5.46
C VAL A 37 -0.57 -14.16 6.59
N LEU A 38 -1.09 -14.14 7.83
CA LEU A 38 -0.53 -14.89 8.97
C LEU A 38 -0.48 -16.40 8.74
#